data_AF-A0A1Q0XEU1-F1
#
_entry.id   AF-A0A1Q0XEU1-F1
#
_cell.length_a   1.000
_cell.length_b   1.000
_cell.length_c   1.000
_cell.angle_alpha   90.00
_cell.angle_beta   90.00
_cell.angle_gamma   90.00
#
_symmetry.space_group_name_H-M   'P 1'
#
loop_
_entity.id
_entity.type
_entity.pdbx_description
1 polymer ?
#
loop_
_entity_poly.entity_id
_entity_poly.type
_entity_poly.pdbx_seq_one_letter_code
_entity_poly.pdbx_strand_id
1 'polypeptide(L)' 'LFAMHGATVLAVGRYGGERELEQITDRGTASDRAML' A
#
# COMPACT_ATOMS: atom_id res chain seq x y z
N LEU A 1 -8.72 10.79 -6.38
CA LEU A 1 -7.40 10.18 -6.15
C LEU A 1 -7.08 10.07 -4.66
N PHE A 2 -7.00 11.17 -3.91
CA PHE A 2 -6.61 11.13 -2.49
C PHE A 2 -7.48 10.21 -1.61
N ALA A 3 -8.81 10.31 -1.71
CA ALA A 3 -9.71 9.43 -0.94
C ALA A 3 -9.54 7.94 -1.28
N MET A 4 -9.43 7.62 -2.58
CA MET A 4 -9.19 6.24 -3.03
C MET A 4 -7.82 5.74 -2.56
N HIS A 5 -6.78 6.55 -2.71
CA HIS A 5 -5.43 6.22 -2.28
C HIS A 5 -5.33 5.99 -0.78
N GLY A 6 -5.82 6.92 0.05
CA GLY A 6 -5.83 6.76 1.50
C GLY A 6 -6.66 5.55 1.95
N ALA A 7 -7.81 5.29 1.33
CA ALA A 7 -8.59 4.10 1.60
C ALA A 7 -7.83 2.81 1.26
N THR A 8 -7.12 2.78 0.12
CA THR A 8 -6.30 1.63 -0.28
C THR A 8 -5.14 1.40 0.68
N VAL A 9 -4.39 2.46 1.06
CA VAL A 9 -3.28 2.36 2.02
C VAL A 9 -3.75 1.80 3.36
N LEU A 10 -4.88 2.28 3.88
CA LEU A 10 -5.46 1.76 5.13
C LEU A 10 -5.93 0.31 5.00
N ALA A 11 -6.49 -0.08 3.84
CA ALA A 11 -6.94 -1.45 3.60
C ALA A 11 -5.79 -2.48 3.59
N VAL A 12 -4.58 -2.07 3.18
CA VAL A 12 -3.37 -2.91 3.21
C VAL A 12 -2.44 -2.62 4.40
N GLY A 13 -2.85 -1.80 5.38
CA GLY A 13 -2.02 -1.45 6.56
C GLY A 13 -1.55 -2.66 7.38
N ARG A 14 -2.33 -3.75 7.42
CA ARG A 14 -1.91 -5.03 8.05
C ARG A 14 -0.70 -5.70 7.36
N TYR A 15 -0.31 -5.23 6.18
CA TYR A 15 0.86 -5.65 5.42
C TYR A 15 1.95 -4.57 5.37
N GLY A 16 1.80 -3.47 6.12
CA GLY A 16 2.73 -2.34 6.14
C GLY A 16 2.59 -1.41 4.94
N GLY A 17 1.36 -1.18 4.46
CA GLY A 17 1.08 -0.33 3.29
C GLY A 17 1.41 1.15 3.49
N GLU A 18 1.49 1.62 4.73
CA GLU A 18 1.91 2.97 5.11
C GLU A 18 3.42 3.21 4.93
N ARG A 19 4.22 2.15 4.79
CA ARG A 19 5.68 2.20 4.56
C ARG A 19 5.98 2.38 3.07
N GLU A 20 5.42 3.44 2.48
CA GLU A 20 5.37 3.63 1.04
C GLU A 20 6.77 3.72 0.41
N LEU A 21 7.72 4.36 1.09
CA LEU A 21 9.09 4.48 0.59
C LEU A 21 9.75 3.11 0.43
N GLU A 22 9.62 2.25 1.44
CA GLU A 22 10.15 0.90 1.38
C GLU A 22 9.42 0.05 0.34
N GLN A 23 8.09 0.16 0.25
CA GLN A 23 7.29 -0.54 -0.76
C GLN A 23 7.62 -0.12 -2.20
N ILE A 24 8.08 1.11 -2.40
CA ILE A 24 8.54 1.63 -3.70
C ILE A 24 9.91 1.03 -4.06
N THR A 25 10.82 0.93 -3.08
CA THR A 25 12.19 0.42 -3.32
C THR A 25 12.28 -1.10 -3.31
N ASP A 26 11.47 -1.77 -2.51
CA ASP A 26 11.41 -3.22 -2.33
C ASP A 26 9.94 -3.65 -2.20
N ARG A 27 9.47 -4.32 -3.25
CA ARG A 27 8.05 -4.59 -3.45
C ARG A 27 7.57 -5.69 -2.51
N GLY A 28 6.65 -5.36 -1.61
CA GLY A 28 6.02 -6.30 -0.70
C GLY A 28 4.57 -6.66 -1.03
N THR A 29 4.00 -7.57 -0.23
CA THR A 29 2.62 -8.06 -0.37
C THR A 29 1.57 -6.95 -0.28
N ALA A 30 1.86 -5.82 0.38
CA ALA A 30 0.96 -4.68 0.43
C ALA A 30 0.72 -4.09 -0.97
N SER A 31 1.79 -3.83 -1.71
CA SER A 31 1.75 -3.30 -3.08
C SER A 31 1.09 -4.26 -4.06
N ASP A 32 1.34 -5.57 -3.93
CA ASP A 32 0.68 -6.56 -4.79
C ASP A 32 -0.83 -6.57 -4.58
N ARG A 33 -1.29 -6.58 -3.33
CA ARG A 33 -2.73 -6.58 -3.02
C ARG A 33 -3.43 -5.26 -3.34
N ALA A 34 -2.71 -4.15 -3.34
CA ALA A 34 -3.26 -2.85 -3.70
C ALA A 34 -3.52 -2.70 -5.23
N MET A 35 -2.93 -3.58 -6.06
CA MET A 35 -3.04 -3.54 -7.52
C MET A 35 -3.95 -4.64 -8.12
N LEU A 36 -4.40 -5.60 -7.31
CA LEU A 36 -5.35 -6.66 -7.72
C LEU A 36 -6.78 -6.13 -7.76
#